data_AF-A0A954GWD0-F1
#
_entry.id   AF-A0A954GWD0-F1
#
_cell.length_a   1.000
_cell.length_b   1.000
_cell.length_c   1.000
_cell.angle_alpha   90.00
_cell.angle_beta   90.00
_cell.angle_gamma   90.00
#
_symmetry.space_group_name_H-M   'P 1'
#
loop_
_entity.id
_entity.type
_entity.pdbx_description
1 polymer ?
#
loop_
_entity_poly.entity_id
_entity_poly.type
_entity_poly.pdbx_seq_one_letter_code
_entity_poly.pdbx_strand_id
1 'polypeptide(L)'
;NAEPDEPDKKLIAFVVVDLGQRIGQLSQALEVAAPFLNRLEDPAGFSFTEACVDANRLDLLEQFARENDDILSMATVLLTRKAD
;
A
#
# COMPACT_ATOMS: atom_id res chain seq x y z
N ASN A 1 21.00 -15.70 -11.55
CA ASN A 1 20.28 -14.42 -11.51
C ASN A 1 20.79 -13.60 -10.36
N ALA A 2 21.14 -12.34 -10.60
CA ALA A 2 21.38 -11.37 -9.53
C ALA A 2 20.06 -11.06 -8.84
N GLU A 3 20.08 -10.87 -7.53
CA GLU A 3 18.91 -10.41 -6.78
C GLU A 3 18.62 -8.94 -7.15
N PRO A 4 17.34 -8.54 -7.30
CA PRO A 4 17.00 -7.14 -7.61
C PRO A 4 17.47 -6.21 -6.48
N ASP A 5 17.89 -5.00 -6.83
CA ASP A 5 18.23 -4.00 -5.83
C ASP A 5 16.98 -3.35 -5.21
N GLU A 6 17.17 -2.50 -4.21
CA GLU A 6 16.05 -1.85 -3.50
C GLU A 6 15.15 -1.00 -4.41
N PRO A 7 15.68 -0.17 -5.33
CA PRO A 7 14.88 0.49 -6.35
C PRO A 7 14.03 -0.47 -7.19
N ASP A 8 14.62 -1.57 -7.66
CA ASP A 8 13.90 -2.57 -8.46
C ASP A 8 12.79 -3.24 -7.66
N LYS A 9 13.06 -3.65 -6.41
CA LYS A 9 12.06 -4.27 -5.52
C LYS A 9 10.85 -3.36 -5.31
N LYS A 10 11.08 -2.06 -5.16
CA LYS A 10 10.01 -1.05 -5.04
C LYS A 10 9.19 -0.94 -6.32
N LEU A 11 9.85 -0.79 -7.47
CA LEU A 11 9.16 -0.72 -8.77
C LEU A 11 8.31 -1.97 -9.01
N ILE A 12 8.85 -3.14 -8.70
CA ILE A 12 8.12 -4.41 -8.79
C ILE A 12 6.88 -4.39 -7.89
N ALA A 13 7.00 -3.90 -6.66
CA ALA A 13 5.87 -3.80 -5.74
C ALA A 13 4.75 -2.91 -6.28
N PHE A 14 5.08 -1.75 -6.88
CA PHE A 14 4.08 -0.91 -7.55
C PHE A 14 3.40 -1.62 -8.71
N VAL A 15 4.19 -2.29 -9.57
CA VAL A 15 3.65 -3.05 -10.71
C VAL A 15 2.71 -4.17 -10.23
N VAL A 16 3.04 -4.84 -9.13
CA VAL A 16 2.19 -5.88 -8.54
C VAL A 16 0.84 -5.29 -8.10
N VAL A 17 0.85 -4.12 -7.46
CA VAL A 17 -0.40 -3.46 -7.04
C VAL A 17 -1.23 -2.97 -8.24
N ASP A 18 -0.60 -2.34 -9.23
CA ASP A 18 -1.29 -1.90 -10.46
C ASP A 18 -1.93 -3.08 -11.22
N LEU A 19 -1.19 -4.18 -11.39
CA LEU A 19 -1.72 -5.38 -12.02
C LEU A 19 -2.85 -5.99 -11.19
N GLY A 20 -2.67 -6.08 -9.87
CA GLY A 20 -3.68 -6.56 -8.93
C GLY A 20 -4.98 -5.76 -9.03
N GLN A 21 -4.89 -4.43 -9.11
CA GLN A 21 -6.04 -3.57 -9.32
C GLN A 21 -6.77 -3.88 -10.63
N ARG A 22 -6.04 -4.00 -11.74
CA ARG A 22 -6.61 -4.26 -13.07
C ARG A 22 -7.34 -5.61 -13.16
N ILE A 23 -6.91 -6.61 -12.40
CA ILE A 23 -7.52 -7.95 -12.40
C ILE A 23 -8.47 -8.19 -11.21
N GLY A 24 -8.75 -7.17 -10.39
CA GLY A 24 -9.65 -7.29 -9.23
C GLY A 24 -9.07 -8.10 -8.06
N GLN A 25 -7.74 -8.24 -7.98
CA GLN A 25 -7.01 -8.91 -6.90
C GLN A 25 -6.19 -7.95 -6.04
N LEU A 26 -6.66 -6.70 -5.90
CA LEU A 26 -5.94 -5.64 -5.20
C LEU A 26 -5.56 -6.02 -3.76
N SER A 27 -6.49 -6.64 -3.02
CA SER A 27 -6.24 -7.06 -1.64
C SER A 27 -5.05 -8.02 -1.51
N GLN A 28 -4.96 -9.02 -2.38
CA GLN A 28 -3.85 -9.99 -2.38
C GLN A 28 -2.54 -9.34 -2.84
N ALA A 29 -2.61 -8.44 -3.82
CA ALA A 29 -1.44 -7.69 -4.28
C ALA A 29 -0.85 -6.82 -3.17
N LEU A 30 -1.69 -6.13 -2.39
CA LEU A 30 -1.28 -5.30 -1.28
C LEU A 30 -0.59 -6.09 -0.17
N GLU A 31 -1.06 -7.31 0.16
CA GLU A 31 -0.41 -8.16 1.17
C GLU A 31 1.05 -8.49 0.82
N VAL A 32 1.34 -8.73 -0.45
CA VAL A 32 2.68 -9.08 -0.92
C VAL A 32 3.55 -7.84 -1.11
N ALA A 33 2.97 -6.74 -1.58
CA ALA A 33 3.69 -5.53 -1.94
C ALA A 33 3.98 -4.61 -0.75
N ALA A 34 3.14 -4.61 0.30
CA ALA A 34 3.22 -3.69 1.43
C ALA A 34 4.63 -3.52 2.04
N PRO A 35 5.44 -4.57 2.28
CA PRO A 35 6.76 -4.42 2.87
C PRO A 35 7.72 -3.57 2.04
N PHE A 36 7.49 -3.49 0.72
CA PHE A 36 8.34 -2.78 -0.23
C PHE A 36 7.82 -1.37 -0.54
N LEU A 37 6.59 -1.04 -0.14
CA LEU A 37 5.95 0.26 -0.41
C LEU A 37 6.18 1.28 0.71
N ASN A 38 7.04 0.97 1.69
CA ASN A 38 7.34 1.84 2.82
C ASN A 38 7.80 3.25 2.39
N ARG A 39 7.11 4.26 2.95
CA ARG A 39 7.46 5.69 2.92
C ARG A 39 7.40 6.36 1.55
N LEU A 40 6.45 6.00 0.69
CA LEU A 40 6.25 6.66 -0.60
C LEU A 40 4.82 7.19 -0.76
N GLU A 41 4.72 8.52 -0.91
CA GLU A 41 3.84 9.12 -1.90
C GLU A 41 4.63 9.12 -3.21
N ASP A 42 4.17 8.36 -4.21
CA ASP A 42 4.82 8.34 -5.51
C ASP A 42 4.52 9.66 -6.27
N PRO A 43 5.52 10.39 -6.80
CA PRO A 43 5.28 11.50 -7.71
C PRO A 43 4.46 11.13 -8.96
N ALA A 44 4.34 9.84 -9.31
CA ALA A 44 3.48 9.36 -10.39
C ALA A 44 2.00 9.14 -9.98
N GLY A 45 1.62 9.44 -8.73
CA GLY A 45 0.22 9.48 -8.29
C GLY A 45 -0.32 8.20 -7.66
N PHE A 46 0.54 7.22 -7.35
CA PHE A 46 0.13 6.08 -6.53
C PHE A 46 0.01 6.47 -5.05
N SER A 47 -1.14 6.18 -4.46
CA SER A 47 -1.41 6.34 -3.03
C SER A 47 -1.67 4.98 -2.41
N PHE A 48 -0.75 4.52 -1.55
CA PHE A 48 -0.94 3.28 -0.80
C PHE A 48 -2.17 3.35 0.10
N THR A 49 -2.40 4.52 0.71
CA THR A 49 -3.56 4.80 1.56
C THR A 49 -4.86 4.61 0.78
N GLU A 50 -4.98 5.17 -0.42
CA GLU A 50 -6.17 5.04 -1.27
C GLU A 50 -6.37 3.58 -1.71
N ALA A 51 -5.30 2.90 -2.13
CA ALA A 51 -5.37 1.50 -2.51
C ALA A 51 -5.86 0.60 -1.36
N CYS A 52 -5.42 0.84 -0.13
CA CYS A 52 -5.91 0.11 1.04
C CYS A 52 -7.37 0.41 1.37
N VAL A 53 -7.82 1.66 1.21
CA VAL A 53 -9.23 2.03 1.42
C VAL A 53 -10.12 1.35 0.38
N ASP A 54 -9.76 1.42 -0.90
CA ASP A 54 -10.52 0.81 -2.01
C ASP A 54 -10.61 -0.71 -1.89
N ALA A 55 -9.55 -1.35 -1.39
CA ALA A 55 -9.52 -2.80 -1.16
C ALA A 55 -10.23 -3.24 0.13
N ASN A 56 -10.76 -2.31 0.93
CA ASN A 56 -11.24 -2.55 2.30
C ASN A 56 -10.19 -3.25 3.19
N ARG A 57 -8.93 -2.84 3.02
CA ARG A 57 -7.75 -3.35 3.76
C ARG A 57 -7.22 -2.33 4.74
N LEU A 58 -8.12 -1.83 5.59
CA LEU A 58 -7.77 -0.90 6.67
C LEU A 58 -6.90 -1.55 7.75
N ASP A 59 -6.89 -2.88 7.85
CA ASP A 59 -5.96 -3.66 8.66
C ASP A 59 -4.51 -3.45 8.22
N LEU A 60 -4.24 -3.57 6.92
CA LEU A 60 -2.92 -3.33 6.34
C LEU A 60 -2.50 -1.87 6.48
N LEU A 61 -3.43 -0.93 6.23
CA LEU A 61 -3.15 0.49 6.38
C LEU A 61 -2.81 0.86 7.82
N GLU A 62 -3.52 0.29 8.80
CA GLU A 62 -3.21 0.51 10.22
C GLU A 62 -1.84 -0.05 10.60
N GLN A 63 -1.52 -1.27 10.15
CA GLN A 63 -0.21 -1.87 10.39
C GLN A 63 0.91 -1.00 9.79
N PHE A 64 0.77 -0.63 8.52
CA PHE A 64 1.72 0.26 7.84
C PHE A 64 1.89 1.58 8.60
N ALA A 65 0.79 2.20 9.03
CA ALA A 65 0.84 3.46 9.75
C ALA A 65 1.61 3.35 11.07
N ARG A 66 1.44 2.24 11.80
CA ARG A 66 2.16 1.96 13.04
C ARG A 66 3.65 1.71 12.81
N GLU A 67 4.00 0.96 11.77
CA GLU A 67 5.39 0.61 11.46
C GLU A 67 6.20 1.81 10.96
N ASN A 68 5.54 2.81 10.38
CA ASN A 68 6.19 3.98 9.78
C ASN A 68 6.05 5.27 10.60
N ASP A 69 5.37 5.24 11.75
CA ASP A 69 4.94 6.45 12.47
C ASP A 69 4.17 7.43 11.56
N ASP A 70 3.37 6.90 10.62
CA ASP A 70 2.59 7.68 9.68
C ASP A 70 1.22 8.05 10.28
N ILE A 71 1.19 9.24 10.88
CA ILE A 71 0.01 9.79 11.54
C ILE A 71 -1.13 10.05 10.53
N LEU A 72 -0.82 10.37 9.27
CA LEU A 72 -1.84 10.68 8.26
C LEU A 72 -2.59 9.40 7.86
N SER A 73 -1.85 8.33 7.58
CA SER A 73 -2.44 7.01 7.30
C SER A 73 -3.25 6.50 8.50
N MET A 74 -2.75 6.69 9.73
CA MET A 74 -3.49 6.34 10.94
C MET A 74 -4.78 7.15 11.10
N ALA A 75 -4.74 8.46 10.88
CA ALA A 75 -5.93 9.31 10.94
C ALA A 75 -6.98 8.88 9.89
N THR A 76 -6.52 8.50 8.70
CA THR A 76 -7.39 7.97 7.63
C THR A 76 -8.11 6.70 8.10
N VAL A 77 -7.39 5.73 8.68
CA VAL A 77 -8.02 4.52 9.24
C VAL A 77 -9.10 4.86 10.27
N LEU A 78 -8.80 5.76 11.22
CA LEU A 78 -9.73 6.13 12.29
C LEU A 78 -10.98 6.84 11.77
N LEU A 79 -10.82 7.71 10.77
CA LEU A 79 -11.92 8.45 10.17
C LEU A 79 -12.80 7.54 9.30
N THR A 80 -12.19 6.68 8.48
CA THR A 80 -12.94 5.74 7.63
C THR A 80 -13.77 4.77 8.45
N ARG A 81 -13.20 4.16 9.51
CA ARG A 81 -13.95 3.26 10.41
C ARG A 81 -15.13 3.90 11.13
N LYS A 82 -15.09 5.22 11.32
CA LYS A 82 -16.17 5.98 11.98
C LYS A 82 -17.31 6.32 11.01
N ALA A 83 -17.03 6.32 9.71
CA ALA A 83 -18.01 6.65 8.68
C ALA A 83 -18.93 5.46 8.32
N ASP A 84 -18.53 4.23 8.68
CA ASP A 84 -19.32 2.99 8.62
C ASP A 84 -20.24 2.80 9.85
#